data_AF-A0A525CB53-F1
#
_entry.id   AF-A0A525CB53-F1
#
_cell.length_a   1.000
_cell.length_b   1.000
_cell.length_c   1.000
_cell.angle_alpha   90.00
_cell.angle_beta   90.00
_cell.angle_gamma   90.00
#
_symmetry.space_group_name_H-M   'P 1'
#
loop_
_entity.id
_entity.type
_entity.pdbx_description
1 polymer ?
#
loop_
_entity_poly.entity_id
_entity_poly.type
_entity_poly.pdbx_seq_one_letter_code
_entity_poly.pdbx_strand_id
1 'polypeptide(L)'
;MAGLTAESSLNIAEQKRLLLENANRYDFFHAVRVIERQLLQESASLKNKIGHDAHPAHEKIKFKVNQSLSFPANSIYKIIEKDGDSRQFTVEMLVSFFGLTGSKGVLPQHYSELILQQERKKDYTLANFLDIFNHRLLSLFYRAWEKYRIGTHFENHIRTSRTDDGFSQCLGNITGSMSSGFSHDTIYYGGYFARRVRSATALKNIIS
;
A
#
# COMPACT_ATOMS: atom_id res chain seq x y z
N MET A 1 -16.68 -4.36 20.83
CA MET A 1 -16.07 -4.14 19.50
C MET A 1 -15.76 -2.68 19.15
N ALA A 2 -16.15 -1.66 19.96
CA ALA A 2 -15.84 -0.25 19.69
C ALA A 2 -14.47 0.23 20.25
N GLY A 3 -13.84 -0.51 21.16
CA GLY A 3 -12.55 -0.11 21.77
C GLY A 3 -11.32 -0.35 20.91
N LEU A 4 -11.33 -1.38 20.03
CA LEU A 4 -10.15 -1.76 19.23
C LEU A 4 -9.88 -0.78 18.08
N THR A 5 -10.89 -0.04 17.63
CA THR A 5 -10.77 0.88 16.49
C THR A 5 -10.11 2.20 16.90
N ALA A 6 -10.42 2.73 18.09
CA ALA A 6 -9.89 4.00 18.58
C ALA A 6 -8.39 3.95 18.96
N GLU A 7 -7.95 2.87 19.63
CA GLU A 7 -6.54 2.67 19.95
C GLU A 7 -5.70 2.39 18.70
N SER A 8 -6.27 1.68 17.71
CA SER A 8 -5.60 1.46 16.43
C SER A 8 -5.42 2.75 15.62
N SER A 9 -6.38 3.68 15.67
CA SER A 9 -6.27 4.96 14.94
C SER A 9 -5.22 5.89 15.52
N LEU A 10 -5.03 5.91 16.85
CA LEU A 10 -4.00 6.72 17.50
C LEU A 10 -2.60 6.22 17.13
N ASN A 11 -2.41 4.90 17.13
CA ASN A 11 -1.15 4.25 16.77
C ASN A 11 -0.78 4.49 15.28
N ILE A 12 -1.77 4.53 14.37
CA ILE A 12 -1.51 4.76 12.94
C ILE A 12 -1.02 6.20 12.68
N ALA A 13 -1.62 7.21 13.34
CA ALA A 13 -1.20 8.59 13.18
C ALA A 13 0.22 8.83 13.74
N GLU A 14 0.55 8.21 14.87
CA GLU A 14 1.91 8.21 15.42
C GLU A 14 2.90 7.49 14.49
N GLN A 15 2.52 6.34 13.92
CA GLN A 15 3.32 5.62 12.94
C GLN A 15 3.60 6.46 11.70
N LYS A 16 2.62 7.20 11.17
CA LYS A 16 2.85 8.14 10.06
C LYS A 16 3.85 9.21 10.45
N ARG A 17 3.70 9.82 11.63
CA ARG A 17 4.65 10.85 12.09
C ARG A 17 6.08 10.28 12.18
N LEU A 18 6.24 9.08 12.74
CA LEU A 18 7.53 8.39 12.79
C LEU A 18 8.07 8.03 11.40
N LEU A 19 7.21 7.68 10.45
CA LEU A 19 7.56 7.45 9.05
C LEU A 19 8.07 8.72 8.35
N LEU A 20 7.48 9.87 8.64
CA LEU A 20 7.93 11.15 8.09
C LEU A 20 9.30 11.55 8.66
N GLU A 21 9.51 11.33 9.95
CA GLU A 21 10.79 11.63 10.61
C GLU A 21 11.90 10.65 10.22
N ASN A 22 11.57 9.36 10.04
CA ASN A 22 12.55 8.29 9.79
C ASN A 22 12.25 7.47 8.51
N ALA A 23 11.92 8.14 7.40
CA ALA A 23 11.55 7.48 6.14
C ALA A 23 12.53 6.40 5.68
N ASN A 24 13.82 6.64 5.91
CA ASN A 24 14.92 5.75 5.53
C ASN A 24 14.90 4.39 6.25
N ARG A 25 14.26 4.25 7.42
CA ARG A 25 14.29 2.99 8.18
C ARG A 25 13.23 1.97 7.77
N TYR A 26 12.27 2.39 6.96
CA TYR A 26 11.11 1.58 6.63
C TYR A 26 11.20 1.03 5.22
N ASP A 27 10.61 -0.15 5.04
CA ASP A 27 10.44 -0.73 3.71
C ASP A 27 9.34 0.02 2.94
N PHE A 28 9.52 0.10 1.61
CA PHE A 28 8.63 0.82 0.70
C PHE A 28 7.18 0.34 0.82
N PHE A 29 6.96 -0.98 0.74
CA PHE A 29 5.61 -1.54 0.77
C PHE A 29 4.91 -1.28 2.10
N HIS A 30 5.65 -1.34 3.20
CA HIS A 30 5.10 -1.07 4.52
C HIS A 30 4.72 0.42 4.67
N ALA A 31 5.62 1.32 4.25
CA ALA A 31 5.36 2.76 4.31
C ALA A 31 4.14 3.17 3.47
N VAL A 32 4.05 2.68 2.23
CA VAL A 32 2.89 2.95 1.36
C VAL A 32 1.61 2.42 1.98
N ARG A 33 1.61 1.19 2.51
CA ARG A 33 0.43 0.61 3.18
C ARG A 33 -0.03 1.43 4.39
N VAL A 34 0.88 1.91 5.23
CA VAL A 34 0.53 2.74 6.40
C VAL A 34 -0.05 4.09 5.97
N ILE A 35 0.58 4.76 5.00
CA ILE A 35 0.10 6.05 4.49
C ILE A 35 -1.26 5.90 3.80
N GLU A 36 -1.42 4.89 2.94
CA GLU A 36 -2.67 4.59 2.26
C GLU A 36 -3.81 4.37 3.26
N ARG A 37 -3.55 3.64 4.35
CA ARG A 37 -4.54 3.41 5.43
C ARG A 37 -5.01 4.69 6.08
N GLN A 38 -4.07 5.58 6.40
CA GLN A 38 -4.44 6.83 7.03
C GLN A 38 -5.24 7.72 6.07
N LEU A 39 -4.83 7.79 4.81
CA LEU A 39 -5.53 8.57 3.79
C LEU A 39 -6.95 8.04 3.52
N LEU A 40 -7.18 6.74 3.69
CA LEU A 40 -8.51 6.13 3.61
C LEU A 40 -9.37 6.42 4.86
N GLN A 41 -8.77 6.62 6.03
CA GLN A 41 -9.49 7.06 7.23
C GLN A 41 -9.94 8.52 7.12
N GLU A 42 -9.06 9.40 6.65
CA GLU A 42 -9.31 10.85 6.55
C GLU A 42 -10.25 11.22 5.39
N SER A 43 -10.25 10.45 4.30
CA SER A 43 -11.25 10.63 3.24
C SER A 43 -11.93 9.32 2.94
N ALA A 44 -13.20 9.22 3.35
CA ALA A 44 -14.07 8.06 3.17
C ALA A 44 -14.32 7.63 1.70
N SER A 45 -13.61 8.22 0.72
CA SER A 45 -13.71 7.83 -0.69
C SER A 45 -12.58 6.88 -1.08
N LEU A 46 -12.90 5.59 -1.09
CA LEU A 46 -12.04 4.49 -1.53
C LEU A 46 -11.77 4.46 -3.05
N LYS A 47 -12.30 5.44 -3.81
CA LYS A 47 -12.16 5.48 -5.27
C LYS A 47 -10.73 5.76 -5.73
N ASN A 48 -9.85 6.20 -4.84
CA ASN A 48 -8.49 6.64 -5.18
C ASN A 48 -7.40 5.72 -4.59
N LYS A 49 -7.65 4.39 -4.57
CA LYS A 49 -6.61 3.41 -4.23
C LYS A 49 -5.50 3.42 -5.27
N ILE A 50 -4.28 3.18 -4.80
CA ILE A 50 -3.06 3.29 -5.62
C ILE A 50 -3.03 2.17 -6.65
N GLY A 51 -2.74 2.49 -7.91
CA GLY A 51 -2.55 1.50 -8.98
C GLY A 51 -3.84 0.83 -9.49
N HIS A 52 -5.01 1.25 -9.01
CA HIS A 52 -6.31 0.83 -9.54
C HIS A 52 -6.73 1.65 -10.77
N ASP A 53 -8.00 1.53 -11.18
CA ASP A 53 -8.57 2.18 -12.38
C ASP A 53 -8.84 3.68 -12.19
N ALA A 54 -8.43 4.25 -11.06
CA ALA A 54 -8.46 5.68 -10.85
C ALA A 54 -7.47 6.39 -11.78
N HIS A 55 -7.81 7.61 -12.19
CA HIS A 55 -6.88 8.44 -12.94
C HIS A 55 -5.66 8.75 -12.05
N PRO A 56 -4.39 8.55 -12.50
CA PRO A 56 -3.20 8.80 -11.68
C PRO A 56 -3.13 10.20 -11.08
N ALA A 57 -3.73 11.20 -11.73
CA ALA A 57 -3.83 12.56 -11.19
C ALA A 57 -4.64 12.66 -9.88
N HIS A 58 -5.53 11.71 -9.61
CA HIS A 58 -6.35 11.63 -8.40
C HIS A 58 -5.76 10.70 -7.33
N GLU A 59 -4.62 10.05 -7.59
CA GLU A 59 -3.90 9.28 -6.58
C GLU A 59 -3.31 10.25 -5.53
N LYS A 60 -3.59 9.96 -4.25
CA LYS A 60 -3.16 10.81 -3.14
C LYS A 60 -1.66 10.66 -2.81
N ILE A 61 -1.05 9.57 -3.24
CA ILE A 61 0.38 9.33 -3.09
C ILE A 61 1.01 9.51 -4.47
N LYS A 62 1.93 10.47 -4.57
CA LYS A 62 2.74 10.68 -5.78
C LYS A 62 4.11 10.09 -5.56
N PHE A 63 4.49 9.14 -6.41
CA PHE A 63 5.82 8.56 -6.38
C PHE A 63 6.75 9.33 -7.33
N LYS A 64 7.95 9.62 -6.84
CA LYS A 64 9.03 10.21 -7.63
C LYS A 64 10.29 9.39 -7.45
N VAL A 65 11.17 9.44 -8.43
CA VAL A 65 12.46 8.76 -8.36
C VAL A 65 13.55 9.76 -7.98
N ASN A 66 14.34 9.40 -6.97
CA ASN A 66 15.51 10.18 -6.60
C ASN A 66 16.60 10.06 -7.66
N GLN A 67 16.99 11.19 -8.26
CA GLN A 67 17.99 11.25 -9.31
C GLN A 67 19.40 11.27 -8.70
N SER A 68 19.87 10.09 -8.27
CA SER A 68 21.22 9.93 -7.72
C SER A 68 21.96 8.80 -8.43
N LEU A 69 23.26 9.02 -8.66
CA LEU A 69 24.18 8.00 -9.17
C LEU A 69 24.81 7.17 -8.03
N SER A 70 24.62 7.60 -6.78
CA SER A 70 25.10 6.87 -5.61
C SER A 70 24.27 5.62 -5.37
N PHE A 71 24.90 4.61 -4.75
CA PHE A 71 24.17 3.44 -4.29
C PHE A 71 23.15 3.84 -3.20
N PRO A 72 21.88 3.46 -3.33
CA PRO A 72 20.87 3.84 -2.35
C PRO A 72 21.06 3.06 -1.04
N ALA A 73 21.12 3.76 0.08
CA ALA A 73 21.18 3.11 1.39
C ALA A 73 19.87 2.39 1.73
N ASN A 74 18.73 2.95 1.32
CA ASN A 74 17.38 2.44 1.61
C ASN A 74 16.44 2.61 0.41
N SER A 75 15.28 1.95 0.47
CA SER A 75 14.27 1.96 -0.58
C SER A 75 13.61 3.35 -0.73
N ILE A 76 13.30 3.99 0.39
CA ILE A 76 12.73 5.33 0.46
C ILE A 76 13.85 6.32 0.77
N TYR A 77 13.90 7.43 0.03
CA TYR A 77 14.83 8.54 0.28
C TYR A 77 14.21 9.61 1.17
N LYS A 78 12.98 10.01 0.85
CA LYS A 78 12.27 11.07 1.57
C LYS A 78 10.77 10.95 1.33
N ILE A 79 10.01 11.30 2.35
CA ILE A 79 8.55 11.48 2.26
C ILE A 79 8.27 12.94 2.57
N ILE A 80 7.51 13.60 1.72
CA ILE A 80 7.14 15.01 1.84
C ILE A 80 5.63 15.09 1.84
N GLU A 81 5.08 15.68 2.88
CA GLU A 81 3.66 16.00 2.91
C GLU A 81 3.46 17.36 2.27
N LYS A 82 2.57 17.40 1.27
CA LYS A 82 2.10 18.66 0.71
C LYS A 82 0.68 18.89 1.17
N ASP A 83 0.50 19.96 1.92
CA ASP A 83 -0.81 20.50 2.22
C ASP A 83 -1.35 21.14 0.93
N GLY A 84 -2.43 20.57 0.41
CA GLY A 84 -3.05 21.05 -0.83
C GLY A 84 -3.97 22.24 -0.55
N ASP A 85 -3.99 23.20 -1.46
CA ASP A 85 -4.86 24.41 -1.45
C ASP A 85 -6.39 24.08 -1.44
N SER A 86 -6.75 22.81 -1.60
CA SER A 86 -8.12 22.30 -1.70
C SER A 86 -8.34 21.06 -0.82
N ARG A 87 -8.03 21.09 0.49
CA ARG A 87 -8.36 20.03 1.48
C ARG A 87 -7.97 18.59 1.08
N GLN A 88 -7.08 18.42 0.11
CA GLN A 88 -6.61 17.12 -0.38
C GLN A 88 -5.13 17.00 -0.06
N PHE A 89 -4.83 16.38 1.08
CA PHE A 89 -3.49 16.00 1.47
C PHE A 89 -2.88 15.10 0.38
N THR A 90 -1.75 15.52 -0.19
CA THR A 90 -0.97 14.74 -1.16
C THR A 90 0.38 14.40 -0.55
N VAL A 91 0.73 13.12 -0.52
CA VAL A 91 2.02 12.65 -0.01
C VAL A 91 2.93 12.38 -1.19
N GLU A 92 4.06 13.08 -1.26
CA GLU A 92 5.12 12.82 -2.24
C GLU A 92 6.17 11.90 -1.63
N MET A 93 6.41 10.75 -2.25
CA MET A 93 7.41 9.78 -1.82
C MET A 93 8.52 9.67 -2.85
N LEU A 94 9.75 10.01 -2.45
CA LEU A 94 10.95 9.82 -3.25
C LEU A 94 11.53 8.43 -3.00
N VAL A 95 11.61 7.65 -4.06
CA VAL A 95 12.07 6.26 -4.07
C VAL A 95 13.44 6.18 -4.73
N SER A 96 14.32 5.33 -4.22
CA SER A 96 15.68 5.17 -4.77
C SER A 96 16.01 3.76 -5.27
N PHE A 97 15.15 2.77 -5.04
CA PHE A 97 15.41 1.39 -5.48
C PHE A 97 14.88 1.06 -6.88
N PHE A 98 14.04 1.92 -7.44
CA PHE A 98 13.29 1.68 -8.68
C PHE A 98 13.21 2.97 -9.49
N GLY A 99 13.30 2.86 -10.81
CA GLY A 99 13.12 3.99 -11.70
C GLY A 99 13.65 3.73 -13.11
N LEU A 100 13.25 4.56 -14.05
CA LEU A 100 13.84 4.59 -15.39
C LEU A 100 15.25 5.19 -15.37
N THR A 101 15.55 6.04 -14.38
CA THR A 101 16.80 6.79 -14.24
C THR A 101 17.34 6.72 -12.81
N GLY A 102 18.59 7.14 -12.63
CA GLY A 102 19.34 6.98 -11.36
C GLY A 102 20.28 5.76 -11.40
N SER A 103 20.82 5.40 -10.24
CA SER A 103 21.85 4.34 -10.11
C SER A 103 21.38 2.94 -10.49
N LYS A 104 20.07 2.67 -10.40
CA LYS A 104 19.41 1.43 -10.84
C LYS A 104 18.45 1.65 -12.01
N GLY A 105 18.69 2.70 -12.80
CA GLY A 105 17.87 3.03 -13.96
C GLY A 105 17.98 1.98 -15.06
N VAL A 106 16.88 1.73 -15.76
CA VAL A 106 16.86 0.86 -16.95
C VAL A 106 17.36 1.59 -18.19
N LEU A 107 17.24 2.92 -18.22
CA LEU A 107 17.72 3.73 -19.34
C LEU A 107 19.26 3.82 -19.34
N PRO A 108 19.88 4.04 -20.51
CA PRO A 108 21.32 4.28 -20.60
C PRO A 108 21.79 5.39 -19.66
N GLN A 109 22.97 5.19 -19.06
CA GLN A 109 23.55 6.07 -18.04
C GLN A 109 23.60 7.56 -18.44
N HIS A 110 23.82 7.85 -19.72
CA HIS A 110 23.85 9.22 -20.26
C HIS A 110 22.57 10.01 -19.95
N TYR A 111 21.38 9.36 -19.90
CA TYR A 111 20.15 10.04 -19.53
C TYR A 111 20.13 10.47 -18.06
N SER A 112 20.61 9.62 -17.16
CA SER A 112 20.75 9.96 -15.73
C SER A 112 21.72 11.11 -15.53
N GLU A 113 22.82 11.14 -16.27
CA GLU A 113 23.79 12.26 -16.24
C GLU A 113 23.19 13.56 -16.78
N LEU A 114 22.45 13.51 -17.90
CA LEU A 114 21.75 14.67 -18.45
C LEU A 114 20.76 15.26 -17.45
N ILE A 115 19.98 14.41 -16.76
CA ILE A 115 19.04 14.86 -15.74
C ILE A 115 19.79 15.54 -14.60
N LEU A 116 20.87 14.94 -14.11
CA LEU A 116 21.68 15.54 -13.04
C LEU A 116 22.30 16.89 -13.45
N GLN A 117 22.69 17.04 -14.73
CA GLN A 117 23.17 18.32 -15.27
C GLN A 117 22.05 19.36 -15.37
N GLN A 118 20.84 18.96 -15.77
CA GLN A 118 19.67 19.84 -15.86
C GLN A 118 19.20 20.28 -14.47
N GLU A 119 19.19 19.38 -13.48
CA GLU A 119 18.86 19.72 -12.09
C GLU A 119 19.82 20.77 -11.52
N ARG A 120 21.13 20.70 -11.84
CA ARG A 120 22.11 21.75 -11.46
C ARG A 120 21.78 23.11 -12.08
N LYS A 121 21.17 23.12 -13.26
CA LYS A 121 20.65 24.33 -13.93
C LYS A 121 19.25 24.73 -13.44
N LYS A 122 18.70 24.04 -12.43
CA LYS A 122 17.34 24.18 -11.90
C LYS A 122 16.25 23.87 -12.93
N ASP A 123 16.58 23.11 -13.97
CA ASP A 123 15.62 22.60 -14.92
C ASP A 123 15.21 21.18 -14.51
N TYR A 124 13.96 21.03 -14.08
CA TYR A 124 13.39 19.76 -13.64
C TYR A 124 12.41 19.17 -14.66
N THR A 125 12.32 19.73 -15.87
CA THR A 125 11.32 19.34 -16.86
C THR A 125 11.45 17.87 -17.27
N LEU A 126 12.67 17.44 -17.62
CA LEU A 126 12.94 16.05 -18.03
C LEU A 126 12.70 15.06 -16.89
N ALA A 127 13.15 15.39 -15.67
CA ALA A 127 12.92 14.56 -14.48
C ALA A 127 11.42 14.39 -14.20
N ASN A 128 10.66 15.48 -14.21
CA ASN A 128 9.21 15.45 -13.98
C ASN A 128 8.45 14.72 -15.09
N PHE A 129 8.92 14.79 -16.34
CA PHE A 129 8.33 14.02 -17.44
C PHE A 129 8.50 12.51 -17.22
N LEU A 130 9.71 12.07 -16.84
CA LEU A 130 9.97 10.66 -16.55
C LEU A 130 9.23 10.18 -15.30
N ASP A 131 9.01 11.08 -14.33
CA ASP A 131 8.24 10.78 -13.12
C ASP A 131 6.79 10.38 -13.42
N ILE A 132 6.18 10.80 -14.54
CA ILE A 132 4.83 10.34 -14.94
C ILE A 132 4.83 8.82 -15.13
N PHE A 133 5.85 8.30 -15.80
CA PHE A 133 6.01 6.87 -16.04
C PHE A 133 6.42 6.14 -14.75
N ASN A 134 7.40 6.68 -14.03
CA ASN A 134 7.85 6.10 -12.78
C ASN A 134 6.71 5.97 -11.77
N HIS A 135 5.87 7.01 -11.66
CA HIS A 135 4.71 7.00 -10.77
C HIS A 135 3.77 5.85 -11.10
N ARG A 136 3.37 5.70 -12.37
CA ARG A 136 2.46 4.61 -12.75
C ARG A 136 3.08 3.23 -12.57
N LEU A 137 4.36 3.07 -12.89
CA LEU A 137 5.09 1.80 -12.69
C LEU A 137 5.15 1.42 -11.21
N LEU A 138 5.48 2.38 -10.33
CA LEU A 138 5.52 2.16 -8.89
C LEU A 138 4.14 1.84 -8.31
N SER A 139 3.09 2.55 -8.74
CA SER A 139 1.72 2.27 -8.33
C SER A 139 1.28 0.84 -8.73
N LEU A 140 1.61 0.41 -9.95
CA LEU A 140 1.32 -0.96 -10.42
C LEU A 140 2.18 -2.00 -9.70
N PHE A 141 3.43 -1.69 -9.40
CA PHE A 141 4.33 -2.56 -8.65
C PHE A 141 3.81 -2.80 -7.22
N TYR A 142 3.36 -1.74 -6.55
CA TYR A 142 2.70 -1.85 -5.24
C TYR A 142 1.42 -2.70 -5.32
N ARG A 143 0.55 -2.46 -6.32
CA ARG A 143 -0.66 -3.27 -6.53
C ARG A 143 -0.35 -4.75 -6.77
N ALA A 144 0.70 -5.04 -7.55
CA ALA A 144 1.14 -6.41 -7.79
C ALA A 144 1.62 -7.08 -6.49
N TRP A 145 2.32 -6.36 -5.62
CA TRP A 145 2.71 -6.85 -4.30
C TRP A 145 1.49 -7.07 -3.41
N GLU A 146 0.53 -6.13 -3.36
CA GLU A 146 -0.67 -6.24 -2.53
C GLU A 146 -1.51 -7.46 -2.91
N LYS A 147 -1.66 -7.73 -4.21
CA LYS A 147 -2.46 -8.84 -4.78
C LYS A 147 -2.16 -10.21 -4.17
N TYR A 148 -0.91 -10.46 -3.76
CA TYR A 148 -0.49 -11.76 -3.20
C TYR A 148 -0.45 -11.79 -1.66
N ARG A 149 -0.89 -10.72 -0.98
CA ARG A 149 -0.87 -10.60 0.48
C ARG A 149 -2.26 -10.76 1.07
N ILE A 150 -2.63 -12.02 1.32
CA ILE A 150 -3.94 -12.40 1.90
C ILE A 150 -4.24 -11.61 3.18
N GLY A 151 -3.26 -11.43 4.07
CA GLY A 151 -3.46 -10.66 5.31
C GLY A 151 -3.84 -9.19 5.08
N THR A 152 -3.29 -8.56 4.04
CA THR A 152 -3.65 -7.17 3.67
C THR A 152 -5.06 -7.11 3.11
N HIS A 153 -5.43 -8.05 2.24
CA HIS A 153 -6.78 -8.17 1.67
C HIS A 153 -7.84 -8.37 2.76
N PHE A 154 -7.59 -9.31 3.69
CA PHE A 154 -8.50 -9.60 4.80
C PHE A 154 -8.72 -8.39 5.71
N GLU A 155 -7.65 -7.67 6.05
CA GLU A 155 -7.76 -6.47 6.89
C GLU A 155 -8.52 -5.34 6.19
N ASN A 156 -8.27 -5.15 4.89
CA ASN A 156 -9.00 -4.18 4.08
C ASN A 156 -10.50 -4.55 3.97
N HIS A 157 -10.82 -5.85 3.88
CA HIS A 157 -12.18 -6.37 3.86
C HIS A 157 -12.92 -6.07 5.16
N ILE A 158 -12.32 -6.36 6.34
CA ILE A 158 -12.90 -6.04 7.66
C ILE A 158 -13.29 -4.57 7.76
N ARG A 159 -12.43 -3.67 7.27
CA ARG A 159 -12.64 -2.22 7.40
C ARG A 159 -13.67 -1.65 6.43
N THR A 160 -13.74 -2.19 5.22
CA THR A 160 -14.54 -1.60 4.15
C THR A 160 -15.98 -2.14 4.12
N SER A 161 -16.29 -3.17 4.91
CA SER A 161 -17.59 -3.89 4.89
C SER A 161 -18.02 -4.27 3.47
N ARG A 162 -17.06 -4.47 2.58
CA ARG A 162 -17.28 -4.71 1.15
C ARG A 162 -16.96 -6.15 0.89
N THR A 163 -17.91 -6.87 0.32
CA THR A 163 -17.88 -8.30 0.02
C THR A 163 -16.85 -8.71 -1.04
N ASP A 164 -15.89 -7.88 -1.43
CA ASP A 164 -15.09 -8.07 -2.65
C ASP A 164 -13.68 -8.67 -2.39
N ASP A 165 -13.51 -9.40 -1.29
CA ASP A 165 -12.29 -10.21 -1.13
C ASP A 165 -12.50 -11.57 -1.78
N GLY A 166 -12.11 -11.67 -3.05
CA GLY A 166 -12.16 -12.92 -3.82
C GLY A 166 -11.41 -14.07 -3.13
N PHE A 167 -10.35 -13.80 -2.35
CA PHE A 167 -9.65 -14.83 -1.59
C PHE A 167 -10.48 -15.33 -0.41
N SER A 168 -11.02 -14.43 0.40
CA SER A 168 -11.90 -14.82 1.53
C SER A 168 -13.15 -15.53 1.06
N GLN A 169 -13.75 -15.11 -0.07
CA GLN A 169 -14.87 -15.82 -0.68
C GLN A 169 -14.48 -17.22 -1.16
N CYS A 170 -13.36 -17.35 -1.88
CA CYS A 170 -12.88 -18.64 -2.35
C CYS A 170 -12.60 -19.58 -1.17
N LEU A 171 -11.96 -19.07 -0.12
CA LEU A 171 -11.71 -19.82 1.10
C LEU A 171 -13.01 -20.26 1.76
N GLY A 172 -14.01 -19.38 1.87
CA GLY A 172 -15.33 -19.71 2.40
C GLY A 172 -16.09 -20.76 1.57
N ASN A 173 -15.90 -20.76 0.25
CA ASN A 173 -16.48 -21.77 -0.64
C ASN A 173 -15.79 -23.13 -0.47
N ILE A 174 -14.45 -23.16 -0.32
CA ILE A 174 -13.68 -24.39 -0.13
C ILE A 174 -13.97 -25.02 1.23
N THR A 175 -14.14 -24.21 2.28
CA THR A 175 -14.41 -24.68 3.64
C THR A 175 -15.89 -25.00 3.88
N GLY A 176 -16.76 -24.59 2.95
CA GLY A 176 -18.21 -24.69 3.10
C GLY A 176 -18.79 -23.67 4.11
N SER A 177 -18.00 -22.74 4.64
CA SER A 177 -18.46 -21.73 5.59
C SER A 177 -19.33 -20.64 4.94
N MET A 178 -19.35 -20.56 3.61
CA MET A 178 -20.21 -19.61 2.88
C MET A 178 -21.70 -19.93 3.05
N SER A 179 -22.09 -21.21 3.20
CA SER A 179 -23.52 -21.59 3.33
C SER A 179 -24.12 -21.24 4.69
N SER A 180 -23.29 -21.03 5.71
CA SER A 180 -23.72 -20.72 7.09
C SER A 180 -23.85 -19.22 7.38
N GLY A 181 -23.71 -18.37 6.36
CA GLY A 181 -23.57 -16.93 6.51
C GLY A 181 -22.10 -16.56 6.66
N PHE A 182 -21.61 -15.75 5.72
CA PHE A 182 -20.21 -15.32 5.71
C PHE A 182 -19.94 -14.40 6.91
N SER A 183 -19.22 -14.92 7.90
CA SER A 183 -18.69 -14.17 9.04
C SER A 183 -17.19 -14.42 9.18
N HIS A 184 -16.43 -13.42 9.60
CA HIS A 184 -14.98 -13.53 9.74
C HIS A 184 -14.56 -14.68 10.67
N ASP A 185 -15.35 -14.93 11.73
CA ASP A 185 -15.11 -16.02 12.67
C ASP A 185 -15.23 -17.39 12.00
N THR A 186 -16.10 -17.52 11.00
CA THR A 186 -16.29 -18.77 10.26
C THR A 186 -15.10 -19.09 9.36
N ILE A 187 -14.37 -18.08 8.88
CA ILE A 187 -13.12 -18.26 8.12
C ILE A 187 -12.02 -18.76 9.04
N TYR A 188 -11.90 -18.20 10.24
CA TYR A 188 -10.91 -18.63 11.23
C TYR A 188 -11.08 -20.13 11.57
N TYR A 189 -12.32 -20.60 11.73
CA TYR A 189 -12.64 -22.01 11.96
C TYR A 189 -12.85 -22.83 10.68
N GLY A 190 -12.56 -22.27 9.49
CA GLY A 190 -12.83 -22.90 8.20
C GLY A 190 -12.21 -24.28 8.03
N GLY A 191 -11.02 -24.51 8.60
CA GLY A 191 -10.36 -25.82 8.60
C GLY A 191 -11.13 -26.91 9.38
N TYR A 192 -11.88 -26.54 10.42
CA TYR A 192 -12.77 -27.48 11.11
C TYR A 192 -14.03 -27.74 10.29
N PHE A 193 -14.56 -26.72 9.59
CA PHE A 193 -15.73 -26.85 8.73
C PHE A 193 -15.50 -27.67 7.47
N ALA A 194 -14.28 -27.64 6.91
CA ALA A 194 -13.91 -28.43 5.73
C ALA A 194 -13.86 -29.95 5.99
N ARG A 195 -13.74 -30.38 7.26
CA ARG A 195 -13.67 -31.82 7.60
C ARG A 195 -15.03 -32.49 7.42
N ARG A 196 -15.02 -33.67 6.78
CA ARG A 196 -16.24 -34.50 6.61
C ARG A 196 -16.78 -35.05 7.93
N VAL A 197 -15.90 -35.41 8.87
CA VAL A 197 -16.27 -35.96 10.20
C VAL A 197 -16.18 -34.85 11.25
N ARG A 198 -17.27 -34.64 11.99
CA ARG A 198 -17.34 -33.66 13.08
C ARG A 198 -16.91 -34.34 14.40
N SER A 199 -15.75 -33.96 14.94
CA SER A 199 -15.23 -34.50 16.21
C SER A 199 -15.56 -33.61 17.40
N ALA A 200 -15.72 -34.20 18.58
CA ALA A 200 -15.94 -33.46 19.83
C ALA A 200 -14.77 -32.50 20.15
N THR A 201 -13.55 -32.87 19.78
CA THR A 201 -12.36 -32.02 19.89
C THR A 201 -12.45 -30.76 19.02
N ALA A 202 -13.00 -30.86 17.81
CA ALA A 202 -13.18 -29.72 16.94
C ALA A 202 -14.21 -28.73 17.51
N LEU A 203 -15.32 -29.24 18.06
CA LEU A 203 -16.33 -28.41 18.73
C LEU A 203 -15.77 -27.71 19.97
N LYS A 204 -14.96 -28.42 20.77
CA LYS A 204 -14.28 -27.82 21.93
C LYS A 204 -13.41 -26.63 21.52
N ASN A 205 -12.68 -26.75 20.40
CA ASN A 205 -11.80 -25.68 19.90
C ASN A 205 -12.56 -24.50 19.26
N ILE A 206 -13.84 -24.67 18.91
CA ILE A 206 -14.69 -23.56 18.41
C ILE A 206 -15.29 -22.76 19.57
N ILE A 207 -15.54 -23.41 20.71
CA ILE A 207 -16.24 -22.84 21.86
C ILE A 207 -15.27 -22.26 22.91
N SER A 208 -14.07 -22.83 23.03
CA SER A 208 -13.02 -22.38 23.96
C SER A 208 -12.33 -21.12 23.49
#